data_AF-A0A7V5MQW4-F1
#
_entry.id   AF-A0A7V5MQW4-F1
#
_cell.length_a   1.000
_cell.length_b   1.000
_cell.length_c   1.000
_cell.angle_alpha   90.00
_cell.angle_beta   90.00
_cell.angle_gamma   90.00
#
_symmetry.space_group_name_H-M   'P 1'
#
loop_
_entity.id
_entity.type
_entity.pdbx_description
1 polymer ?
#
loop_
_entity_poly.entity_id
_entity_poly.type
_entity_poly.pdbx_seq_one_letter_code
_entity_poly.pdbx_strand_id
1 'polypeptide(L)'
;MNGVFNGCRKVEKKEIVEEEVLDCVHEMDTINHYVGMYPIAAGGVVEKAFSQFLVAFLGIMVLGFMCVRPRIRAAILAIGFGAIAVWMAMAWYGENGIRFENKGYLEALVHALSTDVEKESEEEALGSGQAIIEALKKSLEQSGVEVEDKKSTPAGKMETKADLIEFLKASFEADQARKPAAERQEWNGSLRQVMAWHYEKTLGRYFNNPAEIRPMVEKMTLAGDVVFWGVILAMIVLVIGNLIGMAIFYWLLAIVPALLPVFFVIEYSAWLWWYGHNLNEMGAFTVKPFMPTVFGDGKVAQFTTHSYPHYGFGLMLVFSGLLIAAMLMRRRELREAGGSV
;
A
#
# COMPACT_ATOMS: atom_id res chain seq x y z
N MET A 1 -4.23 7.26 -4.81
CA MET A 1 -2.79 7.05 -4.61
C MET A 1 -2.68 6.06 -3.47
N ASN A 2 -2.13 4.87 -3.70
CA ASN A 2 -2.21 3.75 -2.76
C ASN A 2 -0.78 3.36 -2.34
N GLY A 3 -0.01 4.34 -1.86
CA GLY A 3 1.42 4.20 -1.67
C GLY A 3 2.07 5.42 -1.02
N VAL A 4 3.36 5.28 -0.69
CA VAL A 4 4.22 6.35 -0.17
C VAL A 4 5.07 6.85 -1.33
N PHE A 5 5.10 8.16 -1.54
CA PHE A 5 5.80 8.78 -2.67
C PHE A 5 6.56 10.01 -2.21
N ASN A 6 7.62 10.35 -2.93
CA ASN A 6 8.38 11.57 -2.65
C ASN A 6 7.50 12.82 -2.81
N GLY A 7 7.31 13.56 -1.72
CA GLY A 7 6.54 14.80 -1.67
C GLY A 7 7.36 16.06 -1.95
N CYS A 8 8.70 15.93 -2.04
CA CYS A 8 9.57 17.06 -2.25
C CYS A 8 9.60 17.52 -3.69
N ARG A 9 9.74 18.84 -3.84
CA ARG A 9 9.86 19.52 -5.13
C ARG A 9 11.20 20.25 -5.12
N LYS A 10 11.81 20.36 -6.29
CA LYS A 10 13.05 21.11 -6.47
C LYS A 10 12.90 22.52 -5.87
N VAL A 11 13.75 22.87 -4.91
CA VAL A 11 13.72 24.19 -4.27
C VAL A 11 14.85 25.03 -4.86
N GLU A 12 14.53 25.99 -5.73
CA GLU A 12 15.52 26.97 -6.20
C GLU A 12 15.67 28.09 -5.15
N LYS A 13 16.67 27.97 -4.27
CA LYS A 13 17.06 29.02 -3.32
C LYS A 13 18.43 29.58 -3.67
N LYS A 14 18.64 30.89 -3.45
CA LYS A 14 19.92 31.58 -3.74
C LYS A 14 21.14 31.04 -2.98
N GLU A 15 20.92 30.26 -1.91
CA GLU A 15 21.97 29.71 -1.04
C GLU A 15 22.18 28.19 -1.22
N ILE A 16 21.29 27.48 -1.92
CA ILE A 16 21.34 26.02 -2.08
C ILE A 16 21.04 25.68 -3.54
N VAL A 17 22.03 25.16 -4.26
CA VAL A 17 21.84 24.61 -5.61
C VAL A 17 21.58 23.12 -5.46
N GLU A 18 20.32 22.71 -5.58
CA GLU A 18 19.93 21.30 -5.67
C GLU A 18 19.97 20.89 -7.15
N GLU A 19 20.91 20.01 -7.54
CA GLU A 19 21.00 19.51 -8.91
C GLU A 19 19.87 18.52 -9.21
N GLU A 20 19.48 17.70 -8.22
CA GLU A 20 18.41 16.69 -8.26
C GLU A 20 17.33 16.91 -7.20
N VAL A 21 16.15 16.29 -7.36
CA VAL A 21 15.05 16.41 -6.39
C VAL A 21 15.35 15.53 -5.18
N LEU A 22 15.43 16.13 -3.99
CA LEU A 22 15.67 15.41 -2.73
C LEU A 22 14.62 14.30 -2.52
N ASP A 23 15.05 13.06 -2.25
CA ASP A 23 14.16 11.97 -1.83
C ASP A 23 13.81 12.12 -0.35
N CYS A 24 12.75 12.88 -0.09
CA CYS A 24 12.31 13.15 1.27
C CYS A 24 11.75 11.92 2.00
N VAL A 25 11.36 10.87 1.26
CA VAL A 25 10.98 9.60 1.91
C VAL A 25 12.23 8.91 2.41
N HIS A 26 13.29 8.86 1.60
CA HIS A 26 14.57 8.27 2.02
C HIS A 26 15.20 9.00 3.21
N GLU A 27 15.21 10.33 3.19
CA GLU A 27 15.72 11.15 4.30
C GLU A 27 14.91 10.91 5.58
N MET A 28 13.58 10.89 5.46
CA MET A 28 12.72 10.64 6.62
C MET A 28 12.87 9.22 7.16
N ASP A 29 12.98 8.21 6.30
CA ASP A 29 13.22 6.82 6.71
C ASP A 29 14.61 6.62 7.32
N THR A 30 15.60 7.38 6.86
CA THR A 30 16.93 7.43 7.49
C THR A 30 16.84 8.00 8.91
N ILE A 31 16.12 9.11 9.10
CA ILE A 31 15.87 9.67 10.45
C ILE A 31 15.10 8.67 11.32
N ASN A 32 14.05 8.05 10.78
CA ASN A 32 13.25 7.03 11.47
C ASN A 32 14.15 5.91 11.98
N HIS A 33 15.02 5.38 11.12
CA HIS A 33 15.98 4.35 11.49
C HIS A 33 16.86 4.75 12.68
N TYR A 34 17.42 5.97 12.68
CA TYR A 34 18.24 6.47 13.78
C TYR A 34 17.51 6.52 15.13
N VAL A 35 16.20 6.78 15.14
CA VAL A 35 15.38 6.83 16.37
C VAL A 35 14.66 5.52 16.67
N GLY A 36 14.92 4.45 15.91
CA GLY A 36 14.29 3.14 16.06
C GLY A 36 12.91 3.02 15.44
N MET A 37 12.41 4.03 14.72
CA MET A 37 11.14 3.92 13.99
C MET A 37 11.30 3.12 12.70
N TYR A 38 10.30 2.30 12.39
CA TYR A 38 10.23 1.57 11.12
C TYR A 38 10.05 2.51 9.91
N PRO A 39 10.43 2.07 8.70
CA PRO A 39 10.23 2.86 7.47
C PRO A 39 8.76 3.11 7.18
N ILE A 40 8.41 4.26 6.63
CA ILE A 40 7.02 4.68 6.40
C ILE A 40 6.27 3.68 5.51
N ALA A 41 6.96 3.06 4.55
CA ALA A 41 6.40 2.05 3.67
C ALA A 41 5.90 0.78 4.42
N ALA A 42 6.42 0.51 5.63
CA ALA A 42 5.99 -0.60 6.49
C ALA A 42 4.60 -0.39 7.13
N GLY A 43 4.06 0.84 7.07
CA GLY A 43 2.77 1.17 7.68
C GLY A 43 1.60 0.88 6.75
N GLY A 44 0.50 0.38 7.31
CA GLY A 44 -0.76 0.21 6.57
C GLY A 44 -0.67 -0.77 5.41
N VAL A 45 0.16 -1.81 5.51
CA VAL A 45 0.51 -2.68 4.36
C VAL A 45 -0.70 -3.44 3.84
N VAL A 46 -1.52 -3.97 4.75
CA VAL A 46 -2.76 -4.66 4.41
C VAL A 46 -3.76 -3.67 3.83
N GLU A 47 -3.90 -2.50 4.45
CA GLU A 47 -4.88 -1.49 4.06
C GLU A 47 -4.57 -0.91 2.68
N LYS A 48 -3.28 -0.67 2.38
CA LYS A 48 -2.82 -0.31 1.03
C LYS A 48 -3.13 -1.40 0.02
N ALA A 49 -2.82 -2.66 0.33
CA ALA A 49 -3.10 -3.80 -0.54
C ALA A 49 -4.60 -3.98 -0.82
N PHE A 50 -5.47 -3.77 0.18
CA PHE A 50 -6.91 -3.95 0.02
C PHE A 50 -7.68 -2.68 -0.43
N SER A 51 -7.03 -1.52 -0.42
CA SER A 51 -7.65 -0.20 -0.61
C SER A 51 -8.55 -0.11 -1.85
N GLN A 52 -8.13 -0.63 -3.00
CA GLN A 52 -8.91 -0.56 -4.23
C GLN A 52 -10.20 -1.41 -4.17
N PHE A 53 -10.15 -2.58 -3.53
CA PHE A 53 -11.32 -3.43 -3.34
C PHE A 53 -12.29 -2.81 -2.36
N LEU A 54 -11.78 -2.19 -1.28
CA LEU A 54 -12.59 -1.50 -0.28
C LEU A 54 -13.30 -0.27 -0.88
N VAL A 55 -12.61 0.52 -1.71
CA VAL A 55 -13.24 1.65 -2.43
C VAL A 55 -14.34 1.15 -3.38
N ALA A 56 -14.09 0.09 -4.13
CA ALA A 56 -15.11 -0.52 -5.01
C ALA A 56 -16.30 -1.05 -4.18
N PHE A 57 -16.04 -1.69 -3.04
CA PHE A 57 -17.06 -2.18 -2.12
C PHE A 57 -17.97 -1.05 -1.61
N LEU A 58 -17.39 0.08 -1.15
CA LEU A 58 -18.15 1.26 -0.75
C LEU A 58 -18.96 1.83 -1.92
N GLY A 59 -18.43 1.81 -3.14
CA GLY A 59 -19.15 2.22 -4.35
C GLY A 59 -20.41 1.39 -4.60
N ILE A 60 -20.31 0.06 -4.49
CA ILE A 60 -21.47 -0.85 -4.60
C ILE A 60 -22.49 -0.60 -3.49
N MET A 61 -22.04 -0.30 -2.26
CA MET A 61 -22.95 0.08 -1.17
C MET A 61 -23.75 1.34 -1.51
N VAL A 62 -23.10 2.40 -2.00
CA VAL A 62 -23.78 3.63 -2.42
C VAL A 62 -24.80 3.35 -3.54
N LEU A 63 -24.43 2.57 -4.55
CA LEU A 63 -25.36 2.16 -5.62
C LEU A 63 -26.55 1.37 -5.08
N GLY A 64 -26.32 0.49 -4.11
CA GLY A 64 -27.37 -0.23 -3.39
C GLY A 64 -28.31 0.70 -2.63
N PHE A 65 -27.78 1.71 -1.92
CA PHE A 65 -28.56 2.70 -1.19
C PHE A 65 -29.44 3.56 -2.12
N MET A 66 -28.92 3.93 -3.29
CA MET A 66 -29.67 4.67 -4.31
C MET A 66 -30.92 3.92 -4.80
N CYS A 67 -30.89 2.58 -4.76
CA CYS A 67 -32.00 1.75 -5.21
C CYS A 67 -33.03 1.47 -4.09
N VAL A 68 -34.26 1.97 -4.28
CA VAL A 68 -35.36 1.76 -3.32
C VAL A 68 -36.05 0.41 -3.51
N ARG A 69 -35.96 -0.21 -4.71
CA ARG A 69 -36.62 -1.49 -4.99
C ARG A 69 -35.80 -2.65 -4.43
N PRO A 70 -36.31 -3.42 -3.44
CA PRO A 70 -35.50 -4.39 -2.69
C PRO A 70 -34.91 -5.50 -3.56
N ARG A 71 -35.67 -6.02 -4.53
CA ARG A 71 -35.19 -7.06 -5.46
C ARG A 71 -34.05 -6.57 -6.36
N ILE A 72 -34.15 -5.34 -6.86
CA ILE A 72 -33.11 -4.76 -7.73
C ILE A 72 -31.89 -4.39 -6.89
N ARG A 73 -32.09 -3.81 -5.71
CA ARG A 73 -31.03 -3.52 -4.74
C ARG A 73 -30.23 -4.78 -4.41
N ALA A 74 -30.91 -5.87 -4.05
CA ALA A 74 -30.26 -7.14 -3.74
C ALA A 74 -29.49 -7.70 -4.95
N ALA A 75 -30.02 -7.57 -6.17
CA ALA A 75 -29.31 -7.97 -7.39
C ALA A 75 -28.05 -7.13 -7.64
N ILE A 76 -28.11 -5.80 -7.45
CA ILE A 76 -26.96 -4.91 -7.56
C ILE A 76 -25.88 -5.31 -6.56
N LEU A 77 -26.26 -5.53 -5.29
CA LEU A 77 -25.33 -5.94 -4.24
C LEU A 77 -24.72 -7.31 -4.54
N ALA A 78 -25.53 -8.30 -4.92
CA ALA A 78 -25.05 -9.66 -5.18
C ALA A 78 -24.09 -9.72 -6.37
N ILE A 79 -24.42 -9.05 -7.48
CA ILE A 79 -23.56 -9.02 -8.68
C ILE A 79 -22.30 -8.20 -8.41
N GLY A 80 -22.45 -7.01 -7.81
CA GLY A 80 -21.32 -6.11 -7.53
C GLY A 80 -20.33 -6.72 -6.54
N PHE A 81 -20.81 -7.23 -5.41
CA PHE A 81 -19.96 -7.90 -4.43
C PHE A 81 -19.42 -9.23 -4.94
N GLY A 82 -20.17 -9.98 -5.74
CA GLY A 82 -19.66 -11.19 -6.39
C GLY A 82 -18.48 -10.89 -7.32
N ALA A 83 -18.57 -9.82 -8.11
CA ALA A 83 -17.46 -9.39 -8.97
C ALA A 83 -16.23 -8.96 -8.16
N ILE A 84 -16.43 -8.20 -7.07
CA ILE A 84 -15.32 -7.79 -6.19
C ILE A 84 -14.71 -9.00 -5.49
N ALA A 85 -15.51 -9.95 -5.00
CA ALA A 85 -15.02 -11.17 -4.35
C ALA A 85 -14.15 -11.99 -5.29
N VAL A 86 -14.56 -12.16 -6.55
CA VAL A 86 -13.77 -12.86 -7.58
C VAL A 86 -12.49 -12.08 -7.89
N TRP A 87 -12.57 -10.76 -8.09
CA TRP A 87 -11.40 -9.91 -8.33
C TRP A 87 -10.39 -9.98 -7.18
N MET A 88 -10.85 -9.88 -5.94
CA MET A 88 -10.04 -9.96 -4.73
C MET A 88 -9.41 -11.35 -4.57
N ALA A 89 -10.15 -12.42 -4.85
CA ALA A 89 -9.62 -13.80 -4.79
C ALA A 89 -8.53 -14.04 -5.85
N MET A 90 -8.75 -13.57 -7.08
CA MET A 90 -7.76 -13.65 -8.15
C MET A 90 -6.49 -12.83 -7.83
N ALA A 91 -6.64 -11.68 -7.16
CA ALA A 91 -5.51 -10.86 -6.75
C ALA A 91 -4.74 -11.51 -5.59
N TRP A 92 -5.44 -11.90 -4.51
CA TRP A 92 -4.84 -12.34 -3.26
C TRP A 92 -4.22 -13.73 -3.32
N TYR A 93 -4.92 -14.72 -3.90
CA TYR A 93 -4.47 -16.12 -3.96
C TYR A 93 -4.09 -16.59 -5.38
N GLY A 94 -4.49 -15.85 -6.42
CA GLY A 94 -4.25 -16.26 -7.80
C GLY A 94 -2.78 -16.12 -8.22
N GLU A 95 -2.37 -16.98 -9.16
CA GLU A 95 -1.06 -16.89 -9.81
C GLU A 95 -0.97 -15.58 -10.61
N ASN A 96 0.14 -14.87 -10.46
CA ASN A 96 0.37 -13.52 -10.95
C ASN A 96 -0.75 -12.55 -10.55
N GLY A 97 -1.38 -12.78 -9.40
CA GLY A 97 -2.48 -11.98 -8.87
C GLY A 97 -2.15 -10.50 -8.70
N ILE A 98 -0.88 -10.14 -8.50
CA ILE A 98 -0.39 -8.76 -8.45
C ILE A 98 -0.75 -7.94 -9.70
N ARG A 99 -1.01 -8.59 -10.84
CA ARG A 99 -1.48 -7.90 -12.07
C ARG A 99 -2.85 -7.23 -11.90
N PHE A 100 -3.65 -7.67 -10.94
CA PHE A 100 -4.97 -7.12 -10.65
C PHE A 100 -4.92 -5.89 -9.73
N GLU A 101 -3.74 -5.52 -9.25
CA GLU A 101 -3.52 -4.26 -8.53
C GLU A 101 -3.46 -3.05 -9.45
N ASN A 102 -3.74 -1.87 -8.92
CA ASN A 102 -3.60 -0.64 -9.69
C ASN A 102 -2.12 -0.26 -9.88
N LYS A 103 -1.84 0.52 -10.92
CA LYS A 103 -0.48 0.96 -11.25
C LYS A 103 0.20 1.71 -10.08
N GLY A 104 -0.55 2.56 -9.38
CA GLY A 104 0.00 3.33 -8.26
C GLY A 104 0.47 2.48 -7.08
N TYR A 105 -0.18 1.34 -6.80
CA TYR A 105 0.29 0.39 -5.80
C TYR A 105 1.62 -0.23 -6.23
N LEU A 106 1.72 -0.67 -7.49
CA LEU A 106 2.95 -1.23 -8.05
C LEU A 106 4.11 -0.23 -8.04
N GLU A 107 3.85 1.01 -8.48
CA GLU A 107 4.83 2.10 -8.44
C GLU A 107 5.35 2.35 -7.03
N ALA A 108 4.47 2.29 -6.02
CA ALA A 108 4.87 2.47 -4.63
C ALA A 108 5.74 1.32 -4.10
N LEU A 109 5.42 0.07 -4.46
CA LEU A 109 6.25 -1.08 -4.09
C LEU A 109 7.64 -0.98 -4.74
N VAL A 110 7.68 -0.65 -6.02
CA VAL A 110 8.92 -0.44 -6.76
C VAL A 110 9.72 0.72 -6.16
N HIS A 111 9.10 1.87 -5.93
CA HIS A 111 9.78 3.04 -5.34
C HIS A 111 10.40 2.73 -3.97
N ALA A 112 9.72 1.94 -3.14
CA ALA A 112 10.25 1.57 -1.82
C ALA A 112 11.51 0.66 -1.92
N LEU A 113 11.68 -0.07 -3.04
CA LEU A 113 12.83 -0.93 -3.32
C LEU A 113 13.89 -0.26 -4.20
N SER A 114 13.50 0.63 -5.13
CA SER A 114 14.40 1.17 -6.16
C SER A 114 15.48 2.10 -5.61
N THR A 115 15.27 2.66 -4.43
CA THR A 115 16.32 3.38 -3.68
C THR A 115 17.52 2.47 -3.37
N ASP A 116 17.42 1.14 -3.53
CA ASP A 116 18.54 0.20 -3.44
C ASP A 116 19.33 0.08 -4.76
N VAL A 117 18.71 0.32 -5.93
CA VAL A 117 19.42 0.17 -7.22
C VAL A 117 20.48 1.26 -7.37
N GLU A 118 20.20 2.48 -6.93
CA GLU A 118 21.18 3.58 -6.99
C GLU A 118 22.38 3.27 -6.09
N LYS A 119 22.17 2.79 -4.86
CA LYS A 119 23.26 2.45 -3.91
C LYS A 119 23.99 1.14 -4.22
N GLU A 120 23.31 0.06 -4.56
CA GLU A 120 23.95 -1.19 -5.00
C GLU A 120 24.73 -0.94 -6.30
N SER A 121 24.22 -0.12 -7.23
CA SER A 121 24.96 0.26 -8.44
C SER A 121 26.17 1.14 -8.15
N GLU A 122 26.10 2.07 -7.18
CA GLU A 122 27.25 2.90 -6.79
C GLU A 122 28.31 2.09 -6.04
N GLU A 123 27.92 1.20 -5.12
CA GLU A 123 28.84 0.32 -4.38
C GLU A 123 29.46 -0.80 -5.25
N GLU A 124 28.71 -1.41 -6.17
CA GLU A 124 29.25 -2.37 -7.15
C GLU A 124 30.07 -1.70 -8.27
N ALA A 125 29.69 -0.49 -8.70
CA ALA A 125 30.46 0.29 -9.67
C ALA A 125 31.80 0.79 -9.09
N LEU A 126 31.91 0.96 -7.77
CA LEU A 126 33.12 1.49 -7.12
C LEU A 126 34.21 0.47 -6.78
N GLY A 127 34.16 -0.79 -7.23
CA GLY A 127 35.31 -1.68 -6.95
C GLY A 127 35.52 -2.96 -7.73
N SER A 128 34.50 -3.61 -8.29
CA SER A 128 34.74 -4.94 -8.91
C SER A 128 33.80 -5.35 -10.04
N GLY A 129 32.55 -4.88 -10.07
CA GLY A 129 31.57 -5.27 -11.09
C GLY A 129 31.93 -4.77 -12.49
N GLN A 130 32.29 -3.48 -12.61
CA GLN A 130 32.63 -2.86 -13.90
C GLN A 130 33.84 -3.53 -14.56
N ALA A 131 34.89 -3.83 -13.79
CA ALA A 131 36.12 -4.43 -14.29
C ALA A 131 35.94 -5.89 -14.72
N ILE A 132 35.11 -6.66 -14.02
CA ILE A 132 34.81 -8.05 -14.36
C ILE A 132 33.90 -8.11 -15.60
N ILE A 133 32.88 -7.26 -15.69
CA ILE A 133 31.97 -7.19 -16.85
C ILE A 133 32.73 -6.74 -18.11
N GLU A 134 33.64 -5.77 -18.00
CA GLU A 134 34.47 -5.31 -19.11
C GLU A 134 35.52 -6.35 -19.54
N ALA A 135 36.13 -7.08 -18.60
CA ALA A 135 37.03 -8.20 -18.90
C ALA A 135 36.30 -9.39 -19.55
N LEU A 136 35.08 -9.72 -19.09
CA LEU A 136 34.24 -10.76 -19.69
C LEU A 136 33.78 -10.37 -21.10
N LYS A 137 33.34 -9.12 -21.32
CA LYS A 137 32.98 -8.62 -22.66
C LYS A 137 34.17 -8.74 -23.62
N LYS A 138 35.36 -8.31 -23.20
CA LYS A 138 36.58 -8.40 -24.03
C LYS A 138 36.98 -9.84 -24.36
N SER A 139 36.77 -10.78 -23.44
CA SER A 139 37.03 -12.21 -23.66
C SER A 139 35.99 -12.86 -24.61
N LEU A 140 34.74 -12.40 -24.58
CA LEU A 140 33.64 -12.88 -25.44
C LEU A 140 33.75 -12.32 -26.87
N GLU A 141 34.12 -11.05 -27.02
CA GLU A 141 34.41 -10.43 -28.31
C GLU A 141 35.60 -11.10 -29.02
N GLN A 142 36.64 -11.47 -28.28
CA GLN A 142 37.78 -12.25 -28.81
C GLN A 142 37.40 -13.67 -29.25
N SER A 143 36.27 -14.19 -28.77
CA SER A 143 35.75 -15.51 -29.12
C SER A 143 34.73 -15.48 -30.28
N GLY A 144 34.48 -14.30 -30.87
CA GLY A 144 33.60 -14.14 -32.03
C GLY A 144 32.11 -14.32 -31.73
N VAL A 145 31.71 -14.23 -30.46
CA VAL A 145 30.30 -14.27 -30.04
C VAL A 145 29.79 -12.83 -29.98
N GLU A 146 28.87 -12.46 -30.86
CA GLU A 146 28.13 -11.20 -30.77
C GLU A 146 27.26 -11.25 -29.51
N VAL A 147 27.66 -10.50 -28.49
CA VAL A 147 26.83 -10.24 -27.32
C VAL A 147 25.92 -9.08 -27.70
N GLU A 148 24.65 -9.37 -28.03
CA GLU A 148 23.63 -8.32 -28.05
C GLU A 148 23.68 -7.59 -26.71
N ASP A 149 23.83 -6.27 -26.75
CA ASP A 149 23.65 -5.40 -25.59
C ASP A 149 22.19 -5.54 -25.11
N LYS A 150 21.90 -6.60 -24.36
CA LYS A 150 20.94 -6.48 -23.27
C LYS A 150 21.59 -5.52 -22.29
N LYS A 151 21.40 -4.23 -22.56
CA LYS A 151 21.36 -3.19 -21.54
C LYS A 151 20.68 -3.82 -20.34
N SER A 152 21.44 -4.11 -19.30
CA SER A 152 20.94 -4.18 -17.94
C SER A 152 20.12 -2.90 -17.77
N THR A 153 18.78 -3.03 -17.77
CA THR A 153 17.86 -1.93 -18.01
C THR A 153 18.27 -0.70 -17.18
N PRO A 154 18.83 0.34 -17.81
CA PRO A 154 19.24 1.54 -17.12
C PRO A 154 18.02 2.43 -17.09
N ALA A 155 17.34 2.57 -15.95
CA ALA A 155 16.37 3.62 -15.70
C ALA A 155 15.46 3.96 -16.91
N GLY A 156 15.03 2.93 -17.66
CA GLY A 156 14.01 3.08 -18.68
C GLY A 156 12.75 3.34 -17.89
N LYS A 157 12.13 4.51 -18.06
CA LYS A 157 10.93 4.92 -17.32
C LYS A 157 10.01 3.70 -17.21
N MET A 158 9.83 3.16 -16.02
CA MET A 158 8.92 2.05 -15.77
C MET A 158 7.50 2.60 -15.97
N GLU A 159 7.07 2.67 -17.22
CA GLU A 159 5.83 3.34 -17.61
C GLU A 159 4.64 2.39 -17.55
N THR A 160 4.86 1.10 -17.81
CA THR A 160 3.78 0.12 -17.82
C THR A 160 3.71 -0.72 -16.55
N LYS A 161 2.53 -1.28 -16.26
CA LYS A 161 2.37 -2.22 -15.16
C LYS A 161 3.19 -3.50 -15.36
N ALA A 162 3.42 -3.91 -16.61
CA ALA A 162 4.20 -5.11 -16.90
C ALA A 162 5.66 -4.91 -16.48
N ASP A 163 6.24 -3.75 -16.81
CA ASP A 163 7.62 -3.40 -16.43
C ASP A 163 7.79 -3.38 -14.91
N LEU A 164 6.82 -2.79 -14.18
CA LEU A 164 6.84 -2.74 -12.72
C LEU A 164 6.76 -4.16 -12.10
N ILE A 165 5.92 -5.03 -12.65
CA ILE A 165 5.79 -6.41 -12.17
C ILE A 165 7.05 -7.22 -12.49
N GLU A 166 7.64 -7.02 -13.67
CA GLU A 166 8.89 -7.66 -14.07
C GLU A 166 10.04 -7.25 -13.15
N PHE A 167 10.13 -5.97 -12.79
CA PHE A 167 11.10 -5.50 -11.80
C PHE A 167 10.88 -6.18 -10.44
N LEU A 168 9.66 -6.20 -9.91
CA LEU A 168 9.35 -6.85 -8.63
C LEU A 168 9.69 -8.35 -8.65
N LYS A 169 9.41 -9.02 -9.76
CA LYS A 169 9.76 -10.43 -9.96
C LYS A 169 11.27 -10.63 -9.98
N ALA A 170 12.01 -9.81 -10.74
CA ALA A 170 13.46 -9.90 -10.83
C ALA A 170 14.12 -9.64 -9.46
N SER A 171 13.66 -8.63 -8.72
CA SER A 171 14.11 -8.36 -7.35
C SER A 171 13.81 -9.51 -6.39
N PHE A 172 12.63 -10.14 -6.52
CA PHE A 172 12.28 -11.32 -5.74
C PHE A 172 13.23 -12.48 -6.06
N GLU A 173 13.41 -12.82 -7.33
CA GLU A 173 14.29 -13.93 -7.75
C GLU A 173 15.74 -13.71 -7.32
N ALA A 174 16.23 -12.48 -7.40
CA ALA A 174 17.55 -12.09 -6.88
C ALA A 174 17.67 -12.31 -5.36
N ASP A 175 16.65 -11.95 -4.58
CA ASP A 175 16.59 -12.22 -3.14
C ASP A 175 16.60 -13.73 -2.84
N GLN A 176 15.78 -14.51 -3.57
CA GLN A 176 15.71 -15.96 -3.37
C GLN A 176 17.02 -16.66 -3.75
N ALA A 177 17.74 -16.17 -4.76
CA ALA A 177 19.04 -16.72 -5.14
C ALA A 177 20.09 -16.60 -4.01
N ARG A 178 20.02 -15.52 -3.22
CA ARG A 178 20.90 -15.27 -2.06
C ARG A 178 20.59 -16.20 -0.86
N LYS A 179 19.40 -16.81 -0.81
CA LYS A 179 18.96 -17.68 0.31
C LYS A 179 19.45 -19.14 0.15
N PRO A 180 19.62 -19.90 1.26
CA PRO A 180 19.88 -21.33 1.22
C PRO A 180 18.77 -22.08 0.47
N ALA A 181 19.12 -23.15 -0.27
CA ALA A 181 18.18 -23.88 -1.11
C ALA A 181 16.90 -24.37 -0.39
N ALA A 182 17.01 -24.69 0.91
CA ALA A 182 15.88 -25.15 1.72
C ALA A 182 14.87 -24.04 2.08
N GLU A 183 15.25 -22.76 1.98
CA GLU A 183 14.41 -21.60 2.33
C GLU A 183 13.89 -20.84 1.08
N ARG A 184 14.29 -21.27 -0.12
CA ARG A 184 13.90 -20.59 -1.37
C ARG A 184 12.43 -20.81 -1.67
N GLN A 185 11.78 -19.74 -2.10
CA GLN A 185 10.41 -19.76 -2.60
C GLN A 185 10.41 -19.48 -4.10
N GLU A 186 9.52 -20.14 -4.84
CA GLU A 186 9.28 -19.82 -6.24
C GLU A 186 8.32 -18.64 -6.37
N TRP A 187 8.50 -17.83 -7.41
CA TRP A 187 7.58 -16.75 -7.71
C TRP A 187 6.23 -17.30 -8.16
N ASN A 188 5.19 -17.04 -7.37
CA ASN A 188 3.79 -17.24 -7.78
C ASN A 188 3.11 -15.91 -8.15
N GLY A 189 3.66 -14.77 -7.73
CA GLY A 189 3.16 -13.43 -8.06
C GLY A 189 1.77 -13.09 -7.51
N SER A 190 1.26 -13.87 -6.56
CA SER A 190 0.05 -13.53 -5.81
C SER A 190 0.28 -12.28 -4.98
N LEU A 191 -0.76 -11.44 -4.80
CA LEU A 191 -0.65 -10.26 -3.95
C LEU A 191 -0.23 -10.62 -2.53
N ARG A 192 -0.69 -11.77 -2.00
CA ARG A 192 -0.27 -12.28 -0.70
C ARG A 192 1.24 -12.52 -0.62
N GLN A 193 1.84 -13.16 -1.64
CA GLN A 193 3.29 -13.40 -1.68
C GLN A 193 4.06 -12.09 -1.82
N VAL A 194 3.69 -11.26 -2.80
CA VAL A 194 4.40 -10.01 -3.07
C VAL A 194 4.33 -9.08 -1.85
N MET A 195 3.17 -8.95 -1.21
CA MET A 195 3.01 -8.13 -0.02
C MET A 195 3.87 -8.63 1.15
N ALA A 196 3.85 -9.93 1.44
CA ALA A 196 4.62 -10.51 2.54
C ALA A 196 6.13 -10.36 2.32
N TRP A 197 6.61 -10.66 1.11
CA TRP A 197 8.01 -10.50 0.74
C TRP A 197 8.44 -9.03 0.76
N HIS A 198 7.66 -8.13 0.16
CA HIS A 198 7.99 -6.70 0.11
C HIS A 198 8.03 -6.10 1.52
N TYR A 199 7.11 -6.51 2.39
CA TYR A 199 7.11 -6.08 3.79
C TYR A 199 8.35 -6.56 4.54
N GLU A 200 8.75 -7.83 4.35
CA GLU A 200 10.00 -8.38 4.91
C GLU A 200 11.22 -7.56 4.45
N LYS A 201 11.31 -7.29 3.13
CA LYS A 201 12.42 -6.49 2.55
C LYS A 201 12.44 -5.07 3.11
N THR A 202 11.28 -4.43 3.18
CA THR A 202 11.15 -3.05 3.68
C THR A 202 11.59 -2.95 5.14
N LEU A 203 11.18 -3.88 6.00
CA LEU A 203 11.60 -3.89 7.41
C LEU A 203 13.09 -4.18 7.56
N GLY A 204 13.59 -5.17 6.81
CA GLY A 204 14.99 -5.62 6.87
C GLY A 204 15.99 -4.61 6.33
N ARG A 205 15.53 -3.62 5.55
CA ARG A 205 16.35 -2.60 4.92
C ARG A 205 17.17 -1.78 5.91
N TYR A 206 16.52 -1.37 6.99
CA TYR A 206 17.14 -0.55 8.04
C TYR A 206 17.42 -1.37 9.30
N PHE A 207 16.63 -2.40 9.55
CA PHE A 207 16.73 -3.24 10.75
C PHE A 207 16.90 -4.70 10.37
N ASN A 208 18.14 -5.14 10.11
CA ASN A 208 18.41 -6.53 9.71
C ASN A 208 18.32 -7.49 10.92
N ASN A 209 17.11 -7.69 11.46
CA ASN A 209 16.81 -8.60 12.56
C ASN A 209 15.70 -9.61 12.16
N PRO A 210 16.07 -10.74 11.52
CA PRO A 210 15.09 -11.73 11.06
C PRO A 210 14.22 -12.32 12.16
N ALA A 211 14.71 -12.39 13.41
CA ALA A 211 13.96 -12.95 14.54
C ALA A 211 12.76 -12.08 14.94
N GLU A 212 12.85 -10.76 14.71
CA GLU A 212 11.77 -9.81 14.95
C GLU A 212 10.88 -9.62 13.71
N ILE A 213 11.49 -9.61 12.52
CA ILE A 213 10.78 -9.36 11.25
C ILE A 213 9.86 -10.52 10.86
N ARG A 214 10.35 -11.76 10.92
CA ARG A 214 9.56 -12.95 10.51
C ARG A 214 8.18 -13.02 11.19
N PRO A 215 8.06 -12.87 12.53
CA PRO A 215 6.75 -12.89 13.18
C PRO A 215 5.90 -11.67 12.83
N MET A 216 6.49 -10.51 12.49
CA MET A 216 5.71 -9.36 11.98
C MET A 216 5.12 -9.67 10.60
N VAL A 217 5.91 -10.27 9.70
CA VAL A 217 5.46 -10.68 8.37
C VAL A 217 4.35 -11.73 8.46
N GLU A 218 4.49 -12.72 9.33
CA GLU A 218 3.44 -13.72 9.58
C GLU A 218 2.15 -13.08 10.09
N LYS A 219 2.24 -12.15 11.07
CA LYS A 219 1.08 -11.42 11.59
C LYS A 219 0.41 -10.58 10.52
N MET A 220 1.17 -9.87 9.68
CA MET A 220 0.60 -9.05 8.60
C MET A 220 0.01 -9.89 7.47
N THR A 221 0.61 -11.04 7.17
CA THR A 221 0.05 -12.00 6.21
C THR A 221 -1.28 -12.58 6.74
N LEU A 222 -1.30 -12.98 8.01
CA LEU A 222 -2.52 -13.44 8.68
C LEU A 222 -3.59 -12.33 8.73
N ALA A 223 -3.19 -11.10 9.05
CA ALA A 223 -4.10 -9.95 9.05
C ALA A 223 -4.71 -9.73 7.66
N GLY A 224 -3.92 -9.87 6.59
CA GLY A 224 -4.42 -9.84 5.21
C GLY A 224 -5.44 -10.96 4.92
N ASP A 225 -5.16 -12.19 5.35
CA ASP A 225 -6.09 -13.31 5.22
C ASP A 225 -7.39 -13.08 6.01
N VAL A 226 -7.30 -12.49 7.21
CA VAL A 226 -8.46 -12.12 8.04
C VAL A 226 -9.27 -10.99 7.41
N VAL A 227 -8.62 -9.96 6.86
CA VAL A 227 -9.30 -8.86 6.14
C VAL A 227 -10.01 -9.40 4.91
N PHE A 228 -9.35 -10.27 4.13
CA PHE A 228 -9.95 -10.93 2.98
C PHE A 228 -11.28 -11.61 3.35
N TRP A 229 -11.26 -12.51 4.34
CA TRP A 229 -12.44 -13.25 4.75
C TRP A 229 -13.48 -12.38 5.47
N GLY A 230 -13.04 -11.37 6.22
CA GLY A 230 -13.90 -10.39 6.86
C GLY A 230 -14.70 -9.58 5.84
N VAL A 231 -14.06 -9.15 4.74
CA VAL A 231 -14.73 -8.44 3.64
C VAL A 231 -15.73 -9.35 2.93
N ILE A 232 -15.37 -10.61 2.64
CA ILE A 232 -16.29 -11.60 2.07
C ILE A 232 -17.51 -11.81 2.97
N LEU A 233 -17.29 -11.97 4.28
CA LEU A 233 -18.37 -12.13 5.24
C LEU A 233 -19.28 -10.89 5.27
N ALA A 234 -18.71 -9.69 5.27
CA ALA A 234 -19.48 -8.44 5.24
C ALA A 234 -20.34 -8.33 3.97
N MET A 235 -19.81 -8.70 2.81
CA MET A 235 -20.56 -8.76 1.55
C MET A 235 -21.76 -9.70 1.65
N ILE A 236 -21.56 -10.91 2.16
CA ILE A 236 -22.62 -11.92 2.33
C ILE A 236 -23.70 -11.41 3.29
N VAL A 237 -23.30 -10.87 4.44
CA VAL A 237 -24.20 -10.32 5.45
C VAL A 237 -25.04 -9.17 4.89
N LEU A 238 -24.43 -8.26 4.12
CA LEU A 238 -25.15 -7.14 3.50
C LEU A 238 -26.14 -7.61 2.43
N VAL A 239 -25.79 -8.62 1.63
CA VAL A 239 -26.70 -9.20 0.62
C VAL A 239 -27.88 -9.90 1.30
N ILE A 240 -27.61 -10.81 2.24
CA ILE A 240 -28.64 -11.56 2.95
C ILE A 240 -29.54 -10.61 3.75
N GLY A 241 -28.96 -9.64 4.48
CA GLY A 241 -29.72 -8.67 5.24
C GLY A 241 -30.66 -7.82 4.38
N ASN A 242 -30.25 -7.46 3.17
CA ASN A 242 -31.10 -6.77 2.20
C ASN A 242 -32.13 -7.68 1.50
N LEU A 243 -31.87 -8.98 1.38
CA LEU A 243 -32.83 -9.97 0.89
C LEU A 243 -33.94 -10.24 1.92
N ILE A 244 -33.59 -10.28 3.20
CA ILE A 244 -34.55 -10.47 4.31
C ILE A 244 -35.45 -9.22 4.48
N GLY A 245 -35.01 -8.05 4.00
CA GLY A 245 -35.78 -6.80 4.07
C GLY A 245 -35.67 -6.09 5.42
N MET A 246 -34.56 -6.30 6.15
CA MET A 246 -34.32 -5.63 7.41
C MET A 246 -33.79 -4.21 7.18
N ALA A 247 -34.53 -3.20 7.66
CA ALA A 247 -34.24 -1.78 7.42
C ALA A 247 -32.82 -1.36 7.86
N ILE A 248 -32.25 -1.97 8.89
CA ILE A 248 -30.88 -1.68 9.34
C ILE A 248 -29.85 -1.91 8.23
N PHE A 249 -29.98 -2.98 7.44
CA PHE A 249 -29.05 -3.30 6.37
C PHE A 249 -29.18 -2.38 5.16
N TYR A 250 -30.34 -1.72 4.98
CA TYR A 250 -30.47 -0.66 4.00
C TYR A 250 -29.70 0.59 4.42
N TRP A 251 -29.85 1.02 5.68
CA TRP A 251 -29.17 2.22 6.19
C TRP A 251 -27.65 2.02 6.33
N LEU A 252 -27.20 0.80 6.63
CA LEU A 252 -25.77 0.47 6.63
C LEU A 252 -25.09 0.77 5.29
N LEU A 253 -25.80 0.63 4.16
CA LEU A 253 -25.28 0.93 2.82
C LEU A 253 -24.85 2.39 2.65
N ALA A 254 -25.38 3.31 3.45
CA ALA A 254 -25.00 4.72 3.42
C ALA A 254 -24.23 5.17 4.67
N ILE A 255 -24.55 4.62 5.84
CA ILE A 255 -23.86 4.98 7.10
C ILE A 255 -22.38 4.60 7.02
N VAL A 256 -22.05 3.38 6.56
CA VAL A 256 -20.66 2.92 6.52
C VAL A 256 -19.80 3.79 5.59
N PRO A 257 -20.19 4.06 4.31
CA PRO A 257 -19.44 4.99 3.48
C PRO A 257 -19.42 6.43 4.03
N ALA A 258 -20.48 6.90 4.69
CA ALA A 258 -20.50 8.23 5.30
C ALA A 258 -19.49 8.36 6.46
N LEU A 259 -19.18 7.26 7.15
CA LEU A 259 -18.19 7.23 8.24
C LEU A 259 -16.74 7.03 7.76
N LEU A 260 -16.50 6.92 6.44
CA LEU A 260 -15.15 6.79 5.87
C LEU A 260 -14.12 7.79 6.43
N PRO A 261 -14.38 9.11 6.53
CA PRO A 261 -13.40 10.05 7.09
C PRO A 261 -13.10 9.77 8.57
N VAL A 262 -14.06 9.25 9.34
CA VAL A 262 -13.86 8.88 10.76
C VAL A 262 -12.96 7.64 10.84
N PHE A 263 -13.26 6.60 10.05
CA PHE A 263 -12.42 5.40 9.99
C PHE A 263 -10.99 5.72 9.58
N PHE A 264 -10.80 6.61 8.60
CA PHE A 264 -9.48 7.06 8.17
C PHE A 264 -8.69 7.70 9.31
N VAL A 265 -9.30 8.60 10.10
CA VAL A 265 -8.60 9.25 11.24
C VAL A 265 -8.25 8.24 12.32
N ILE A 266 -9.13 7.28 12.61
CA ILE A 266 -8.88 6.22 13.59
C ILE A 266 -7.68 5.38 13.16
N GLU A 267 -7.70 4.89 11.92
CA GLU A 267 -6.64 4.04 11.37
C GLU A 267 -5.30 4.77 11.30
N TYR A 268 -5.30 5.98 10.75
CA TYR A 268 -4.11 6.84 10.70
C TYR A 268 -3.52 7.08 12.09
N SER A 269 -4.35 7.42 13.07
CA SER A 269 -3.91 7.64 14.45
C SER A 269 -3.38 6.35 15.09
N ALA A 270 -4.00 5.21 14.82
CA ALA A 270 -3.55 3.92 15.34
C ALA A 270 -2.17 3.56 14.81
N TRP A 271 -1.91 3.78 13.51
CA TRP A 271 -0.59 3.58 12.92
C TRP A 271 0.45 4.53 13.51
N LEU A 272 0.16 5.83 13.62
CA LEU A 272 1.08 6.78 14.26
C LEU A 272 1.42 6.37 15.69
N TRP A 273 0.41 5.95 16.46
CA TRP A 273 0.62 5.46 17.82
C TRP A 273 1.53 4.23 17.82
N TRP A 274 1.25 3.26 16.95
CA TRP A 274 2.05 2.05 16.83
C TRP A 274 3.52 2.37 16.53
N TYR A 275 3.78 3.25 15.56
CA TYR A 275 5.13 3.70 15.22
C TYR A 275 5.88 4.32 16.40
N GLY A 276 5.21 5.19 17.15
CA GLY A 276 5.83 5.87 18.29
C GLY A 276 5.96 5.01 19.55
N HIS A 277 5.33 3.83 19.60
CA HIS A 277 5.36 2.92 20.76
C HIS A 277 6.04 1.57 20.50
N ASN A 278 6.36 1.24 19.24
CA ASN A 278 7.03 0.00 18.84
C ASN A 278 8.38 0.35 18.18
N LEU A 279 9.22 1.07 18.93
CA LEU A 279 10.56 1.46 18.49
C LEU A 279 11.51 0.26 18.58
N ASN A 280 12.30 0.06 17.53
CA ASN A 280 13.32 -0.97 17.45
C ASN A 280 14.55 -0.60 18.30
N GLU A 281 15.09 -1.57 19.03
CA GLU A 281 16.27 -1.39 19.91
C GLU A 281 17.57 -1.12 19.15
N MET A 282 17.63 -1.45 17.84
CA MET A 282 18.79 -1.17 16.98
C MET A 282 18.90 0.31 16.55
N GLY A 283 17.93 1.16 16.92
CA GLY A 283 18.04 2.60 16.69
C GLY A 283 19.24 3.20 17.43
N ALA A 284 20.01 4.06 16.76
CA ALA A 284 21.20 4.68 17.35
C ALA A 284 20.87 5.58 18.56
N PHE A 285 19.66 6.17 18.58
CA PHE A 285 19.16 7.00 19.66
C PHE A 285 17.92 6.37 20.30
N THR A 286 18.00 6.09 21.59
CA THR A 286 16.83 5.63 22.36
C THR A 286 15.94 6.82 22.69
N VAL A 287 14.77 6.87 22.05
CA VAL A 287 13.73 7.86 22.34
C VAL A 287 12.65 7.21 23.21
N LYS A 288 12.06 7.97 24.14
CA LYS A 288 10.90 7.48 24.89
C LYS A 288 9.71 7.31 23.95
N PRO A 289 8.84 6.32 24.19
CA PRO A 289 7.60 6.19 23.45
C PRO A 289 6.84 7.52 23.40
N PHE A 290 6.39 7.87 22.20
CA PHE A 290 5.70 9.14 21.94
C PHE A 290 4.57 8.93 20.94
N MET A 291 3.74 9.95 20.77
CA MET A 291 2.69 9.96 19.77
C MET A 291 3.06 10.98 18.69
N PRO A 292 3.34 10.55 17.45
CA PRO A 292 3.46 11.49 16.33
C PRO A 292 2.20 12.34 16.19
N THR A 293 2.37 13.60 15.78
CA THR A 293 1.26 14.54 15.67
C THR A 293 0.23 14.08 14.64
N VAL A 294 -1.01 13.88 15.09
CA VAL A 294 -2.13 13.50 14.20
C VAL A 294 -2.53 14.68 13.33
N PHE A 295 -2.75 15.86 13.92
CA PHE A 295 -3.10 17.08 13.18
C PHE A 295 -2.39 18.30 13.77
N GLY A 296 -1.97 19.21 12.88
CA GLY A 296 -1.31 20.46 13.22
C GLY A 296 0.20 20.34 13.30
N ASP A 297 0.81 21.26 14.03
CA ASP A 297 2.25 21.32 14.23
C ASP A 297 2.61 20.59 15.52
N GLY A 298 3.64 19.74 15.46
CA GLY A 298 4.28 19.22 16.66
C GLY A 298 5.78 19.21 16.58
N LYS A 299 6.40 18.66 17.61
CA LYS A 299 7.85 18.64 17.75
C LYS A 299 8.30 17.27 18.21
N VAL A 300 9.20 16.67 17.46
CA VAL A 300 9.87 15.42 17.81
C VAL A 300 11.36 15.71 17.84
N ALA A 301 11.94 15.67 19.04
CA ALA A 301 13.30 16.14 19.29
C ALA A 301 13.53 17.58 18.76
N GLN A 302 14.42 17.76 17.78
CA GLN A 302 14.72 19.07 17.16
C GLN A 302 13.92 19.32 15.87
N PHE A 303 13.10 18.36 15.44
CA PHE A 303 12.33 18.47 14.22
C PHE A 303 10.92 18.97 14.51
N THR A 304 10.45 19.89 13.68
CA THR A 304 9.06 20.31 13.63
C THR A 304 8.32 19.42 12.63
N THR A 305 7.20 18.86 13.05
CA THR A 305 6.36 18.01 12.21
C THR A 305 5.10 18.78 11.84
N HIS A 306 4.79 18.85 10.55
CA HIS A 306 3.58 19.48 10.04
C HIS A 306 2.64 18.39 9.50
N SER A 307 1.54 18.13 10.21
CA SER A 307 0.56 17.12 9.82
C SER A 307 -0.77 17.77 9.43
N TYR A 308 -1.00 17.91 8.12
CA TYR A 308 -2.20 18.57 7.61
C TYR A 308 -2.92 17.69 6.58
N PRO A 309 -4.26 17.66 6.60
CA PRO A 309 -5.03 16.88 5.64
C PRO A 309 -4.81 17.42 4.22
N HIS A 310 -4.57 16.50 3.30
CA HIS A 310 -4.49 16.82 1.87
C HIS A 310 -5.88 16.83 1.22
N TYR A 311 -5.95 17.18 -0.07
CA TYR A 311 -7.23 17.25 -0.82
C TYR A 311 -8.05 15.95 -0.75
N GLY A 312 -7.40 14.78 -0.63
CA GLY A 312 -8.09 13.49 -0.52
C GLY A 312 -9.00 13.41 0.70
N PHE A 313 -8.52 13.90 1.85
CA PHE A 313 -9.31 13.97 3.07
C PHE A 313 -10.45 14.98 2.96
N GLY A 314 -10.20 16.15 2.33
CA GLY A 314 -11.25 17.13 2.03
C GLY A 314 -12.37 16.56 1.16
N LEU A 315 -12.02 15.79 0.12
CA LEU A 315 -13.00 15.11 -0.73
C LEU A 315 -13.81 14.06 0.05
N MET A 316 -13.19 13.32 0.97
CA MET A 316 -13.91 12.38 1.84
C MET A 316 -14.93 13.09 2.74
N LEU A 317 -14.59 14.26 3.29
CA LEU A 317 -15.53 15.06 4.10
C LEU A 317 -16.71 15.57 3.27
N VAL A 318 -16.46 16.06 2.06
CA VAL A 318 -17.53 16.52 1.15
C VAL A 318 -18.44 15.35 0.78
N PHE A 319 -17.87 14.20 0.39
CA PHE A 319 -18.63 12.99 0.09
C PHE A 319 -19.49 12.54 1.28
N SER A 320 -18.93 12.51 2.48
CA SER A 320 -19.64 12.17 3.71
C SER A 320 -20.81 13.13 3.96
N GLY A 321 -20.59 14.44 3.85
CA GLY A 321 -21.63 15.46 4.02
C GLY A 321 -22.78 15.32 3.01
N LEU A 322 -22.46 15.10 1.73
CA LEU A 322 -23.46 14.86 0.69
C LEU A 322 -24.26 13.58 0.94
N LEU A 323 -23.60 12.50 1.36
CA LEU A 323 -24.27 11.23 1.65
C LEU A 323 -25.17 11.33 2.89
N ILE A 324 -24.75 12.07 3.92
CA ILE A 324 -25.58 12.38 5.08
C ILE A 324 -26.82 13.18 4.68
N ALA A 325 -26.66 14.21 3.84
CA ALA A 325 -27.80 14.96 3.31
C ALA A 325 -28.76 14.05 2.53
N ALA A 326 -28.25 13.18 1.67
CA ALA A 326 -29.05 12.20 0.93
C ALA A 326 -29.78 11.21 1.86
N MET A 327 -29.15 10.77 2.95
CA MET A 327 -29.80 9.94 3.97
C MET A 327 -30.95 10.67 4.67
N LEU A 328 -30.76 11.94 5.03
CA LEU A 328 -31.81 12.75 5.67
C LEU A 328 -33.00 12.99 4.72
N MET A 329 -32.73 13.28 3.45
CA MET A 329 -33.76 13.41 2.41
C MET A 329 -34.54 12.10 2.24
N ARG A 330 -33.84 10.97 2.11
CA ARG A 330 -34.47 9.65 1.99
C ARG A 330 -35.34 9.34 3.20
N ARG A 331 -34.86 9.63 4.41
CA ARG A 331 -35.63 9.41 5.65
C ARG A 331 -36.92 10.23 5.67
N ARG A 332 -36.88 11.46 5.16
CA ARG A 332 -38.05 12.32 5.05
C ARG A 332 -39.05 11.76 4.04
N GLU A 333 -38.61 11.39 2.85
CA GLU A 333 -39.46 10.80 1.81
C GLU A 333 -40.21 9.55 2.29
N LEU A 334 -39.52 8.66 3.02
CA LEU A 334 -40.13 7.42 3.54
C LEU A 334 -41.19 7.70 4.60
N ARG A 335 -40.97 8.71 5.45
CA ARG A 335 -41.94 9.16 6.45
C ARG A 335 -43.18 9.76 5.78
N GLU A 336 -42.99 10.60 4.77
CA GLU A 336 -44.08 11.24 4.02
C GLU A 336 -44.89 10.21 3.20
N ALA A 337 -44.23 9.18 2.65
CA ALA A 337 -44.88 8.10 1.91
C ALA A 337 -45.53 7.02 2.80
N GLY A 338 -45.42 7.10 4.13
CA GLY A 338 -45.93 6.10 5.07
C GLY A 338 -45.30 4.70 4.92
N GLY A 339 -44.14 4.60 4.27
CA GLY A 339 -43.51 3.33 3.88
C GLY A 339 -42.25 3.00 4.68
N SER A 340 -41.89 1.72 4.72
CA SER A 340 -40.59 1.20 5.18
C SER A 340 -39.75 0.69 4.00
N VAL A 341 -38.41 0.74 4.13
CA VAL A 341 -37.45 0.26 3.10
C VAL A 341 -37.04 -1.19 3.30
#